data_AF-A0A8S0Q5M3-F1
#
_entry.id   AF-A0A8S0Q5M3-F1
#
_cell.length_a   1.000
_cell.length_b   1.000
_cell.length_c   1.000
_cell.angle_alpha   90.00
_cell.angle_beta   90.00
_cell.angle_gamma   90.00
#
_symmetry.space_group_name_H-M   'P 1'
#
loop_
_entity.id
_entity.type
_entity.pdbx_description
1 polymer ?
#
loop_
_entity_poly.entity_id
_entity_poly.type
_entity_poly.pdbx_seq_one_letter_code
_entity_poly.pdbx_strand_id
1 'polypeptide(L)'
;DELLTAVRLLVSEDQCEGRFVYGRQVSATSKKTKKDISLTNDGAGDNSKSRLQTLLARAGHQSPTYKTAQLKNNKFRSTVIFNGLDFAGRACSSKKEAEKDAAAEALQWLTGESQSSQKTVDYMSAILKKSKKKQQTPAARW
;
A
#
# COMPACT_ATOMS: atom_id res chain seq x y z
N ASP A 1 17.04 7.37 40.30
CA ASP A 1 16.84 7.29 38.83
C ASP A 1 16.07 6.07 38.32
N GLU A 2 15.41 5.30 39.19
CA GLU A 2 14.70 4.07 38.81
C GLU A 2 13.48 4.32 37.92
N LEU A 3 12.69 5.35 38.23
CA LEU A 3 11.50 5.72 37.47
C LEU A 3 11.81 6.07 36.01
N LEU A 4 12.83 6.91 35.78
CA LEU A 4 13.25 7.30 34.43
C LEU A 4 13.81 6.12 33.63
N THR A 5 14.47 5.18 34.32
CA THR A 5 15.00 3.96 33.70
C THR A 5 13.88 3.02 33.27
N ALA A 6 12.87 2.82 34.12
CA ALA A 6 11.69 2.00 33.81
C ALA A 6 10.88 2.59 32.64
N VAL A 7 10.69 3.92 32.61
CA VAL A 7 10.02 4.60 31.50
C VAL A 7 10.79 4.43 30.19
N ARG A 8 12.11 4.57 30.21
CA ARG A 8 12.94 4.38 29.00
C ARG A 8 12.89 2.94 28.49
N LEU A 9 12.91 1.93 29.36
CA LEU A 9 12.75 0.52 28.95
C LEU A 9 11.38 0.27 28.31
N LEU A 10 10.30 0.74 28.93
CA LEU A 10 8.95 0.53 28.42
C LEU A 10 8.74 1.17 27.03
N VAL A 11 9.27 2.37 26.83
CA VAL A 11 9.18 3.09 25.55
C VAL A 11 10.09 2.49 24.48
N SER A 12 11.26 1.96 24.87
CA SER A 12 12.25 1.43 23.90
C SER A 12 11.95 -0.01 23.46
N GLU A 13 11.25 -0.79 24.29
CA GLU A 13 10.92 -2.19 23.97
C GLU A 13 9.56 -2.38 23.28
N ASP A 14 8.77 -1.30 23.12
CA ASP A 14 7.52 -1.37 22.36
C ASP A 14 7.79 -1.41 20.85
N GLN A 15 7.98 -2.61 20.34
CA GLN A 15 8.09 -2.89 18.91
C GLN A 15 6.73 -2.79 18.18
N CYS A 16 5.63 -2.51 18.88
CA CYS A 16 4.32 -2.49 18.25
C CYS A 16 4.13 -1.27 17.34
N GLU A 17 5.03 -0.27 17.38
CA GLU A 17 5.00 0.93 16.51
C GLU A 17 3.59 1.57 16.40
N GLY A 18 2.79 1.53 17.47
CA GLY A 18 1.41 2.03 17.48
C GLY A 18 0.37 1.17 16.74
N ARG A 19 0.68 -0.10 16.46
CA ARG A 19 -0.24 -1.07 15.83
C ARG A 19 -0.93 -1.93 16.89
N PHE A 20 -2.24 -2.09 16.76
CA PHE A 20 -3.00 -3.03 17.60
C PHE A 20 -2.67 -4.47 17.21
N VAL A 21 -1.95 -5.19 18.07
CA VAL A 21 -1.66 -6.63 17.94
C VAL A 21 -2.46 -7.43 18.96
N TYR A 22 -3.33 -8.32 18.48
CA TYR A 22 -4.07 -9.24 19.34
C TYR A 22 -3.25 -10.54 19.51
N GLY A 23 -3.12 -11.05 20.75
CA GLY A 23 -2.47 -12.35 21.01
C GLY A 23 -0.93 -12.35 21.09
N ARG A 24 -0.30 -11.25 21.53
CA ARG A 24 1.16 -11.20 21.74
C ARG A 24 1.59 -12.23 22.80
N GLN A 25 2.16 -13.35 22.37
CA GLN A 25 2.97 -14.21 23.23
C GLN A 25 4.37 -13.59 23.36
N VAL A 26 4.70 -13.12 24.55
CA VAL A 26 6.03 -12.59 24.88
C VAL A 26 6.97 -13.78 25.02
N SER A 27 7.57 -14.25 23.92
CA SER A 27 8.61 -15.27 24.01
C SER A 27 9.87 -14.64 24.59
N ALA A 28 10.25 -15.05 25.81
CA ALA A 28 11.50 -14.63 26.43
C ALA A 28 12.70 -15.04 25.56
N THR A 29 13.48 -14.04 25.18
CA THR A 29 14.87 -14.03 24.68
C THR A 29 15.49 -15.35 24.18
N SER A 30 15.80 -15.44 22.88
CA SER A 30 17.09 -15.97 22.39
C SER A 30 17.34 -15.70 20.90
N LYS A 31 18.38 -14.90 20.64
CA LYS A 31 19.40 -15.03 19.58
C LYS A 31 18.96 -15.02 18.11
N LYS A 32 19.41 -13.94 17.43
CA LYS A 32 19.76 -13.81 16.00
C LYS A 32 19.07 -14.81 15.05
N THR A 33 18.11 -14.32 14.30
CA THR A 33 17.95 -14.70 12.90
C THR A 33 17.54 -13.47 12.11
N LYS A 34 18.38 -13.07 11.16
CA LYS A 34 17.95 -12.30 10.00
C LYS A 34 16.86 -13.13 9.34
N LYS A 35 15.60 -12.74 9.53
CA LYS A 35 14.48 -13.29 8.78
C LYS A 35 13.78 -12.11 8.15
N ASP A 36 14.31 -11.77 6.97
CA ASP A 36 13.54 -11.27 5.85
C ASP A 36 12.09 -10.92 6.17
N ILE A 37 11.79 -9.63 6.18
CA ILE A 37 10.51 -9.18 5.64
C ILE A 37 10.68 -9.24 4.12
N SER A 38 10.92 -10.46 3.61
CA SER A 38 10.52 -10.85 2.28
C SER A 38 9.00 -10.89 2.37
N LEU A 39 8.38 -9.77 2.00
CA LEU A 39 7.00 -9.77 1.54
C LEU A 39 6.93 -10.22 0.08
N THR A 40 7.92 -10.97 -0.39
CA THR A 40 7.77 -11.89 -1.52
C THR A 40 7.30 -13.21 -0.91
N ASN A 41 6.01 -13.26 -0.55
CA ASN A 41 5.32 -14.56 -0.54
C ASN A 41 5.22 -15.01 -1.99
N ASP A 42 6.34 -15.54 -2.48
CA ASP A 42 6.45 -16.36 -3.67
C ASP A 42 5.57 -17.61 -3.44
N GLY A 43 4.46 -17.66 -4.17
CA GLY A 43 3.78 -18.91 -4.48
C GLY A 43 2.79 -19.44 -3.46
N ALA A 44 1.67 -18.75 -3.22
CA ALA A 44 0.49 -19.41 -2.62
C ALA A 44 -0.84 -18.68 -2.90
N GLY A 45 -1.30 -18.70 -4.16
CA GLY A 45 -2.74 -18.57 -4.47
C GLY A 45 -3.43 -17.22 -4.18
N ASP A 46 -2.70 -16.15 -3.95
CA ASP A 46 -3.23 -14.81 -3.69
C ASP A 46 -3.53 -14.06 -5.00
N ASN A 47 -4.72 -14.32 -5.53
CA ASN A 47 -5.69 -13.31 -5.95
C ASN A 47 -5.17 -11.83 -5.88
N SER A 48 -4.41 -11.39 -6.89
CA SER A 48 -3.81 -10.05 -6.94
C SER A 48 -4.86 -8.93 -6.78
N LYS A 49 -6.10 -9.19 -7.20
CA LYS A 49 -7.23 -8.26 -7.08
C LYS A 49 -7.63 -8.03 -5.62
N SER A 50 -7.75 -9.09 -4.81
CA SER A 50 -8.10 -8.97 -3.39
C SER A 50 -6.97 -8.37 -2.58
N ARG A 51 -5.72 -8.70 -2.92
CA ARG A 51 -4.54 -8.12 -2.29
C ARG A 51 -4.49 -6.61 -2.52
N LEU A 52 -4.67 -6.16 -3.77
CA LEU A 52 -4.76 -4.74 -4.10
C LEU A 52 -5.93 -4.05 -3.38
N GLN A 53 -7.12 -4.64 -3.42
CA GLN A 53 -8.30 -4.07 -2.74
C GLN A 53 -8.07 -3.91 -1.23
N THR A 54 -7.51 -4.93 -0.58
CA THR A 54 -7.22 -4.90 0.87
C THR A 54 -6.19 -3.82 1.20
N LEU A 55 -5.14 -3.70 0.37
CA LEU A 55 -4.10 -2.68 0.56
C LEU A 55 -4.70 -1.27 0.46
N LEU A 56 -5.51 -1.01 -0.57
CA LEU A 56 -6.18 0.28 -0.75
C LEU A 56 -7.15 0.61 0.38
N ALA A 57 -7.97 -0.36 0.81
CA ALA A 57 -8.90 -0.18 1.92
C ALA A 57 -8.18 0.16 3.22
N ARG A 58 -7.07 -0.53 3.53
CA ARG A 58 -6.24 -0.26 4.72
C ARG A 58 -5.59 1.12 4.68
N ALA A 59 -5.23 1.60 3.49
CA ALA A 59 -4.69 2.94 3.28
C ALA A 59 -5.77 4.05 3.30
N GLY A 60 -7.05 3.69 3.50
CA GLY A 60 -8.16 4.65 3.47
C GLY A 60 -8.49 5.17 2.07
N HIS A 61 -8.08 4.45 1.02
CA HIS A 61 -8.37 4.80 -0.37
C HIS A 61 -9.67 4.15 -0.85
N GLN A 62 -10.23 4.73 -1.92
CA GLN A 62 -11.39 4.18 -2.60
C GLN A 62 -11.06 2.84 -3.27
N SER A 63 -12.08 1.99 -3.40
CA SER A 63 -11.96 0.69 -4.07
C SER A 63 -11.49 0.83 -5.53
N PRO A 64 -10.63 -0.07 -6.02
CA PRO A 64 -10.11 -0.01 -7.39
C PRO A 64 -11.20 -0.35 -8.42
N THR A 65 -11.19 0.37 -9.54
CA THR A 65 -12.11 0.14 -10.67
C THR A 65 -11.38 -0.55 -11.81
N TYR A 66 -11.98 -1.59 -12.39
CA TYR A 66 -11.39 -2.34 -13.51
C TYR A 66 -12.11 -2.02 -14.82
N LYS A 67 -11.33 -1.70 -15.86
CA LYS A 67 -11.80 -1.54 -17.23
C LYS A 67 -11.10 -2.54 -18.13
N THR A 68 -11.85 -3.45 -18.72
CA THR A 68 -11.33 -4.43 -19.67
C THR A 68 -11.71 -4.05 -21.09
N ALA A 69 -10.73 -4.06 -21.99
CA ALA A 69 -10.93 -3.95 -23.42
C ALA A 69 -10.55 -5.28 -24.10
N GLN A 70 -11.39 -5.71 -25.04
CA GLN A 70 -11.06 -6.82 -25.93
C GLN A 70 -10.27 -6.28 -27.13
N LEU A 71 -9.14 -6.92 -27.44
CA LEU A 71 -8.32 -6.60 -28.60
C LEU A 71 -8.72 -7.45 -29.82
N LYS A 72 -8.30 -7.00 -31.00
CA LYS A 72 -8.55 -7.66 -32.30
C LYS A 72 -7.97 -9.07 -32.41
N ASN A 73 -6.99 -9.42 -31.57
CA ASN A 73 -6.30 -10.70 -31.59
C ASN A 73 -6.89 -11.72 -30.58
N ASN A 74 -8.17 -11.59 -30.23
CA ASN A 74 -8.85 -12.41 -29.20
C ASN A 74 -8.16 -12.37 -27.82
N LYS A 75 -7.37 -11.32 -27.54
CA LYS A 75 -6.80 -11.07 -26.22
C LYS A 75 -7.62 -10.02 -25.49
N PHE A 76 -7.48 -10.01 -24.16
CA PHE A 76 -8.07 -9.01 -23.28
C PHE A 76 -6.95 -8.22 -22.63
N ARG A 77 -7.14 -6.91 -22.50
CA ARG A 77 -6.27 -6.04 -21.72
C ARG A 77 -7.13 -5.32 -20.69
N SER A 78 -6.71 -5.37 -19.43
CA SER A 78 -7.39 -4.67 -18.35
C SER A 78 -6.55 -3.52 -17.84
N THR A 79 -7.25 -2.47 -17.40
CA THR A 79 -6.68 -1.33 -16.69
C THR A 79 -7.35 -1.23 -15.33
N VAL A 80 -6.57 -1.12 -14.27
CA VAL A 80 -7.07 -0.85 -12.92
C VAL A 80 -6.86 0.63 -12.59
N ILE A 81 -7.90 1.27 -12.06
CA ILE A 81 -7.92 2.70 -11.79
C ILE A 81 -8.19 2.90 -10.30
N PHE A 82 -7.29 3.59 -9.62
CA PHE A 82 -7.46 4.00 -8.22
C PHE A 82 -6.63 5.25 -7.94
N ASN A 83 -7.09 6.10 -7.01
CA ASN A 83 -6.38 7.31 -6.61
C ASN A 83 -6.00 8.25 -7.78
N GLY A 84 -6.81 8.28 -8.85
CA GLY A 84 -6.53 9.05 -10.07
C GLY A 84 -5.44 8.46 -10.98
N LEU A 85 -4.92 7.27 -10.66
CA LEU A 85 -3.90 6.56 -11.42
C LEU A 85 -4.52 5.40 -12.20
N ASP A 86 -3.92 5.09 -13.35
CA ASP A 86 -4.31 4.01 -14.24
C ASP A 86 -3.13 3.06 -14.51
N PHE A 87 -3.33 1.78 -14.16
CA PHE A 87 -2.33 0.74 -14.36
C PHE A 87 -2.87 -0.29 -15.34
N ALA A 88 -2.25 -0.36 -16.51
CA ALA A 88 -2.66 -1.26 -17.57
C ALA A 88 -1.78 -2.52 -17.57
N GLY A 89 -2.42 -3.67 -17.41
CA GLY A 89 -1.76 -4.97 -17.56
C GLY A 89 -1.38 -5.30 -18.99
N ARG A 90 -0.74 -6.44 -19.16
CA ARG A 90 -0.42 -7.11 -20.42
C ARG A 90 -1.69 -7.63 -21.09
N ALA A 91 -1.56 -7.96 -22.37
CA ALA A 91 -2.63 -8.60 -23.13
C ALA A 91 -2.67 -10.11 -22.83
N CYS A 92 -3.73 -10.57 -22.17
CA CYS A 92 -3.92 -11.97 -21.76
C CYS A 92 -4.99 -12.67 -22.61
N SER A 93 -5.09 -13.99 -22.52
CA SER A 93 -6.07 -14.79 -23.27
C SER A 93 -7.49 -14.70 -22.70
N SER A 94 -7.63 -14.41 -21.40
CA SER A 94 -8.92 -14.29 -20.72
C SER A 94 -9.09 -12.95 -19.99
N LYS A 95 -10.34 -12.51 -19.83
CA LYS A 95 -10.69 -11.30 -19.06
C LYS A 95 -10.19 -11.39 -17.60
N LYS A 96 -10.33 -12.55 -16.97
CA LYS A 96 -9.91 -12.75 -15.57
C LYS A 96 -8.40 -12.62 -15.40
N GLU A 97 -7.62 -13.21 -16.31
CA GLU A 97 -6.16 -13.07 -16.31
C GLU A 97 -5.73 -11.62 -16.55
N ALA A 98 -6.35 -10.94 -17.50
CA ALA A 98 -6.05 -9.54 -17.79
C ALA A 98 -6.30 -8.64 -16.57
N GLU A 99 -7.41 -8.85 -15.84
CA GLU A 99 -7.71 -8.12 -14.60
C GLU A 99 -6.72 -8.44 -13.48
N LYS A 100 -6.31 -9.71 -13.35
CA LYS A 100 -5.29 -10.12 -12.37
C LYS A 100 -3.94 -9.48 -12.68
N ASP A 101 -3.53 -9.49 -13.94
CA ASP A 101 -2.27 -8.92 -14.40
C ASP A 101 -2.22 -7.39 -14.19
N ALA A 102 -3.32 -6.68 -14.51
CA ALA A 102 -3.43 -5.26 -14.20
C ALA A 102 -3.32 -4.96 -12.70
N ALA A 103 -3.89 -5.81 -11.84
CA ALA A 103 -3.74 -5.68 -10.40
C ALA A 103 -2.30 -5.97 -9.92
N ALA A 104 -1.60 -6.90 -10.57
CA ALA A 104 -0.20 -7.21 -10.28
C ALA A 104 0.71 -6.01 -10.60
N GLU A 105 0.52 -5.37 -11.76
CA GLU A 105 1.26 -4.14 -12.13
C GLU A 105 1.04 -3.01 -11.11
N ALA A 106 -0.20 -2.81 -10.66
CA ALA A 106 -0.52 -1.85 -9.60
C ALA A 106 0.16 -2.17 -8.27
N LEU A 107 0.19 -3.45 -7.87
CA LEU A 107 0.86 -3.90 -6.66
C LEU A 107 2.37 -3.68 -6.73
N GLN A 108 2.99 -4.01 -7.86
CA GLN A 108 4.43 -3.80 -8.09
C GLN A 108 4.80 -2.32 -7.98
N TRP A 109 3.93 -1.43 -8.46
CA TRP A 109 4.10 0.01 -8.32
C TRP A 109 3.99 0.45 -6.86
N LEU A 110 3.02 -0.09 -6.10
CA LEU A 110 2.82 0.23 -4.68
C LEU A 110 3.95 -0.29 -3.79
N THR A 111 4.53 -1.45 -4.09
CA THR A 111 5.64 -2.06 -3.32
C THR A 111 7.01 -1.49 -3.72
N GLY A 112 7.09 -0.72 -4.80
CA GLY A 112 8.31 -0.04 -5.22
C GLY A 112 9.30 -0.91 -5.99
N GLU A 113 8.85 -2.04 -6.55
CA GLU A 113 9.69 -2.99 -7.29
C GLU A 113 9.96 -2.57 -8.75
N SER A 114 9.27 -1.53 -9.26
CA SER A 114 9.44 -1.02 -10.63
C SER A 114 9.55 0.50 -10.61
N GLN A 115 10.73 1.04 -10.34
CA GLN A 115 10.92 2.49 -10.22
C GLN A 115 11.60 3.09 -11.45
N SER A 116 10.80 3.77 -12.27
CA SER A 116 11.24 4.97 -12.99
C SER A 116 11.11 6.16 -12.04
N SER A 117 12.26 6.72 -11.66
CA SER A 117 12.46 7.69 -10.56
C SER A 117 11.55 8.93 -10.60
N GLN A 118 11.05 9.35 -11.76
CA GLN A 118 10.35 10.64 -11.89
C GLN A 118 8.90 10.62 -11.38
N LYS A 119 8.09 9.63 -11.79
CA LYS A 119 6.65 9.61 -11.43
C LYS A 119 6.41 9.38 -9.93
N THR A 120 7.32 8.68 -9.28
CA THR A 120 7.22 8.37 -7.84
C THR A 120 7.54 9.57 -6.97
N VAL A 121 8.49 10.40 -7.39
CA VAL A 121 8.81 11.65 -6.68
C VAL A 121 7.65 12.64 -6.76
N ASP A 122 6.98 12.73 -7.91
CA ASP A 122 5.76 13.54 -8.07
C ASP A 122 4.62 13.03 -7.18
N TYR A 123 4.45 11.72 -7.08
CA TYR A 123 3.45 11.08 -6.22
C TYR A 123 3.72 11.30 -4.72
N MET A 124 4.96 11.05 -4.26
CA MET A 124 5.37 11.31 -2.89
C MET A 124 5.20 12.79 -2.53
N SER A 125 5.52 13.68 -3.47
CA SER A 125 5.28 15.12 -3.32
C SER A 125 3.79 15.46 -3.21
N ALA A 126 2.91 14.82 -3.99
CA ALA A 126 1.47 15.06 -3.95
C ALA A 126 0.81 14.58 -2.64
N ILE A 127 1.30 13.47 -2.07
CA ILE A 127 0.81 12.95 -0.78
C ILE A 127 1.33 13.79 0.38
N LEU A 128 2.62 14.16 0.36
CA LEU A 128 3.26 14.87 1.47
C LEU A 128 2.89 16.37 1.52
N LYS A 129 2.40 16.98 0.43
CA LYS A 129 2.10 18.43 0.36
C LYS A 129 0.75 18.87 0.95
N LYS A 130 -0.03 17.99 1.58
CA LYS A 130 -1.28 18.42 2.25
C LYS A 130 -1.02 19.04 3.62
N SER A 131 -0.71 20.34 3.65
CA SER A 131 -1.21 21.25 4.70
C SER A 131 -0.95 22.73 4.38
N LYS A 132 -1.98 23.42 3.90
CA LYS A 132 -2.19 24.83 4.24
C LYS A 132 -3.69 25.14 4.23
N LYS A 133 -4.36 24.80 5.34
CA LYS A 133 -5.68 25.38 5.66
C LYS A 133 -5.47 26.89 5.79
N LYS A 134 -5.87 27.68 4.78
CA LYS A 134 -6.15 29.10 4.97
C LYS A 134 -7.45 29.20 5.76
N GLN A 135 -7.36 29.54 7.04
CA GLN A 135 -8.53 29.96 7.79
C GLN A 135 -8.97 31.32 7.23
N GLN A 136 -10.14 31.37 6.60
CA GLN A 136 -10.82 32.63 6.32
C GLN A 136 -11.54 33.03 7.62
N THR A 137 -11.05 34.06 8.28
CA THR A 137 -11.78 34.77 9.34
C THR A 137 -12.88 35.61 8.70
N PRO A 138 -14.15 35.48 9.11
CA PRO A 138 -15.18 36.42 8.67
C PRO A 138 -14.95 37.76 9.40
N ALA A 139 -14.82 38.84 8.62
CA ALA A 139 -14.75 40.18 9.16
C ALA A 139 -16.10 40.56 9.78
N ALA A 140 -16.13 40.78 11.09
CA ALA A 140 -17.26 41.36 11.78
C ALA A 140 -17.45 42.81 11.30
N ARG A 141 -18.63 43.11 10.74
CA ARG A 141 -19.09 44.48 10.48
C ARG A 141 -19.82 44.96 11.72
N TRP A 142 -19.32 46.03 12.33
CA TRP A 142 -20.03 46.86 13.30
C TRP A 142 -20.66 48.04 12.55
#